data_AF-A0A4Y2UP67-F1
#
_entry.id   AF-A0A4Y2UP67-F1
#
_cell.length_a   1.000
_cell.length_b   1.000
_cell.length_c   1.000
_cell.angle_alpha   90.00
_cell.angle_beta   90.00
_cell.angle_gamma   90.00
#
_symmetry.space_group_name_H-M   'P 1'
#
loop_
_entity.id
_entity.type
_entity.pdbx_description
1 polymer ?
#
loop_
_entity_poly.entity_id
_entity_poly.type
_entity_poly.pdbx_seq_one_letter_code
_entity_poly.pdbx_strand_id
1 'polypeptide(L)'
;MKTDTGIAFIPFQHIPSKSPDISPMDYCAFGLFKRALSKRKPTTIDGLRKVVEEGWNSIPMEILRTALLSWKSGCRIIVHKKAIRSKLKKYSLHFKH
;
A
#
# COMPACT_ATOMS: atom_id res chain seq x y z
N MET A 1 13.04 19.79 -1.46
CA MET A 1 13.02 20.37 -0.10
C MET A 1 13.10 19.24 0.91
N LYS A 2 14.14 19.23 1.74
CA LYS A 2 14.17 18.39 2.95
C LYS A 2 13.45 19.20 4.03
N THR A 3 12.39 18.68 4.61
CA THR A 3 11.72 19.31 5.74
C THR A 3 12.54 19.04 7.01
N ASP A 4 12.67 20.04 7.88
CA ASP A 4 13.42 20.00 9.16
C ASP A 4 13.02 18.86 10.12
N THR A 5 11.94 18.16 9.82
CA THR A 5 11.42 17.04 10.60
C THR A 5 12.10 15.69 10.30
N GLY A 6 12.98 15.61 9.29
CA GLY A 6 13.59 14.34 8.86
C GLY A 6 12.61 13.37 8.17
N ILE A 7 11.35 13.78 7.98
CA ILE A 7 10.31 12.98 7.34
C ILE A 7 10.33 13.26 5.83
N ALA A 8 10.64 12.24 5.03
CA ALA A 8 10.57 12.34 3.57
C ALA A 8 9.18 11.92 3.08
N PHE A 9 8.43 12.86 2.51
CA PHE A 9 7.16 12.58 1.84
C PHE A 9 7.39 12.14 0.39
N ILE A 10 6.56 11.22 -0.10
CA ILE A 10 6.51 10.86 -1.51
C ILE A 10 5.65 11.92 -2.23
N PRO A 11 6.19 12.66 -3.21
CA PRO A 11 5.39 13.60 -3.99
C PRO A 11 4.23 12.87 -4.70
N PHE A 12 3.05 13.47 -4.74
CA PHE A 12 1.87 12.86 -5.37
C PHE A 12 2.12 12.42 -6.82
N GLN A 13 2.87 13.22 -7.58
CA GLN A 13 3.30 12.92 -8.96
C GLN A 13 4.15 11.64 -9.09
N HIS A 14 4.76 11.15 -8.01
CA HIS A 14 5.54 9.91 -8.00
C HIS A 14 4.70 8.69 -7.58
N ILE A 15 3.45 8.89 -7.14
CA ILE A 15 2.54 7.81 -6.76
C ILE A 15 1.87 7.28 -8.04
N PRO A 16 2.08 6.01 -8.42
CA PRO A 16 1.45 5.46 -9.62
C PRO A 16 -0.08 5.48 -9.52
N SER A 17 -0.74 6.04 -10.52
CA SER A 17 -2.21 6.09 -10.57
C SER A 17 -2.80 4.68 -10.67
N LYS A 18 -3.93 4.44 -9.99
CA LYS A 18 -4.71 3.18 -10.03
C LYS A 18 -3.91 1.92 -9.67
N SER A 19 -2.92 2.04 -8.78
CA SER A 19 -2.06 0.91 -8.37
C SER A 19 -2.19 0.64 -6.85
N PRO A 20 -3.31 0.02 -6.40
CA PRO A 20 -3.49 -0.30 -4.98
C PRO A 20 -2.45 -1.32 -4.47
N ASP A 21 -1.89 -2.13 -5.37
CA ASP A 21 -0.76 -3.05 -5.10
C ASP A 21 0.55 -2.34 -4.75
N ILE A 22 0.65 -1.03 -5.02
CA ILE A 22 1.82 -0.19 -4.71
C ILE A 22 1.57 0.68 -3.50
N SER A 23 0.33 1.03 -3.18
CA SER A 23 0.01 1.95 -2.09
C SER A 23 0.20 1.27 -0.72
N PRO A 24 1.14 1.74 0.14
CA PRO A 24 1.35 1.17 1.47
C PRO A 24 0.11 1.23 2.36
N MET A 25 -0.76 2.22 2.13
CA MET A 25 -2.06 2.28 2.78
C MET A 25 -2.95 1.11 2.36
N ASP A 26 -3.04 0.82 1.07
CA ASP A 26 -3.98 -0.18 0.53
C ASP A 26 -3.49 -1.62 0.74
N TYR A 27 -2.22 -1.91 0.44
CA TYR A 27 -1.71 -3.28 0.57
C TYR A 27 -1.39 -3.67 2.02
N CYS A 28 -1.18 -2.71 2.92
CA CYS A 28 -0.79 -2.98 4.32
C CYS A 28 -1.77 -2.38 5.33
N ALA A 29 -1.75 -1.05 5.51
CA ALA A 29 -2.40 -0.41 6.66
C ALA A 29 -3.91 -0.71 6.74
N PHE A 30 -4.63 -0.53 5.63
CA PHE A 30 -6.07 -0.84 5.58
C PHE A 30 -6.38 -2.33 5.68
N GLY A 31 -5.47 -3.20 5.23
CA GLY A 31 -5.59 -4.64 5.43
C GLY A 31 -5.55 -5.00 6.93
N LEU A 32 -4.56 -4.47 7.64
CA LEU A 32 -4.41 -4.66 9.09
C LEU A 32 -5.58 -4.04 9.86
N PHE A 33 -5.99 -2.84 9.47
CA PHE A 33 -7.07 -2.13 10.10
C PHE A 33 -8.41 -2.87 9.95
N LYS A 34 -8.75 -3.33 8.74
CA LYS A 34 -9.93 -4.19 8.53
C LYS A 34 -9.89 -5.45 9.38
N ARG A 35 -8.71 -6.07 9.54
CA ARG A 35 -8.57 -7.25 10.40
C ARG A 35 -8.82 -6.91 11.87
N ALA A 36 -8.28 -5.81 12.38
CA ALA A 36 -8.50 -5.34 13.75
C ALA A 36 -9.98 -5.05 14.03
N LEU A 37 -10.70 -4.54 13.03
CA LEU A 37 -12.12 -4.23 13.13
C LEU A 37 -13.04 -5.44 12.89
N SER A 38 -12.55 -6.51 12.27
CA SER A 38 -13.39 -7.60 11.69
C SER A 38 -14.41 -8.24 12.64
N LYS A 39 -14.13 -8.25 13.95
CA LYS A 39 -15.00 -8.85 14.99
C LYS A 39 -15.78 -7.83 15.81
N ARG A 40 -15.54 -6.53 15.61
CA ARG A 40 -16.15 -5.45 16.39
C ARG A 40 -17.49 -5.08 15.77
N LYS A 41 -18.53 -4.92 16.60
CA LYS A 41 -19.90 -4.58 16.17
C LYS A 41 -20.46 -3.41 16.99
N PRO A 42 -19.92 -2.19 16.81
CA PRO A 42 -20.44 -1.01 17.49
C PRO A 42 -21.87 -0.70 17.00
N THR A 43 -22.75 -0.36 17.93
CA THR A 43 -24.17 -0.05 17.67
C THR A 43 -24.48 1.45 17.71
N THR A 44 -23.50 2.26 18.13
CA THR A 44 -23.61 3.72 18.25
C THR A 44 -22.46 4.41 17.52
N ILE A 45 -22.62 5.69 17.18
CA ILE A 45 -21.56 6.50 16.54
C ILE A 45 -20.35 6.64 17.46
N ASP A 46 -20.56 6.78 18.76
CA ASP A 46 -19.45 6.89 19.72
C ASP A 46 -18.73 5.54 19.91
N GLY A 47 -19.46 4.43 19.91
CA GLY A 47 -18.87 3.09 19.82
C GLY A 47 -18.07 2.93 18.51
N LEU A 48 -18.63 3.44 17.41
CA LEU A 48 -17.99 3.84 16.15
C LEU A 48 -16.54 4.30 16.33
N ARG A 49 -16.45 5.52 16.83
CA ARG A 49 -15.21 6.28 17.01
C ARG A 49 -14.22 5.52 17.88
N LYS A 50 -14.67 5.01 19.03
CA LYS A 50 -13.84 4.27 19.97
C LYS A 50 -13.21 3.04 19.33
N VAL A 51 -14.01 2.22 18.64
CA VAL A 51 -13.53 1.00 17.99
C VAL A 51 -12.53 1.31 16.87
N VAL A 52 -12.77 2.38 16.09
CA VAL A 52 -11.87 2.85 15.05
C VAL A 52 -10.54 3.31 15.63
N GLU A 53 -10.56 4.10 16.69
CA GLU A 53 -9.36 4.62 17.36
C GLU A 53 -8.54 3.49 17.99
N GLU A 54 -9.18 2.59 18.75
CA GLU A 54 -8.54 1.39 19.31
C GLU A 54 -7.95 0.50 18.21
N GLY A 55 -8.70 0.27 17.14
CA GLY A 55 -8.26 -0.54 16.01
C GLY A 55 -7.03 0.03 15.33
N TRP A 56 -6.97 1.35 15.16
CA TRP A 56 -5.82 2.04 14.55
C TRP A 56 -4.60 2.01 15.48
N ASN A 57 -4.80 2.35 16.75
CA ASN A 57 -3.74 2.37 17.77
C ASN A 57 -3.19 0.97 18.09
N SER A 58 -3.93 -0.10 17.77
CA SER A 58 -3.46 -1.47 17.93
C SER A 58 -2.45 -1.91 16.86
N ILE A 59 -2.28 -1.16 15.76
CA ILE A 59 -1.36 -1.51 14.68
C ILE A 59 0.07 -1.10 15.10
N PRO A 60 1.03 -2.04 15.20
CA PRO A 60 2.41 -1.70 15.53
C PRO A 60 3.02 -0.76 14.49
N MET A 61 3.64 0.33 14.97
CA MET A 61 4.26 1.36 14.14
C MET A 61 5.39 0.79 13.26
N GLU A 62 6.07 -0.25 13.75
CA GLU A 62 7.15 -0.96 13.09
C GLU A 62 6.67 -1.62 11.80
N ILE A 63 5.44 -2.16 11.78
CA ILE A 63 4.85 -2.78 10.60
C ILE A 63 4.56 -1.71 9.54
N LEU A 64 3.99 -0.58 9.96
CA LEU A 64 3.71 0.55 9.08
C LEU A 64 5.00 1.13 8.48
N ARG A 65 6.04 1.30 9.30
CA ARG A 65 7.38 1.74 8.85
C ARG A 65 7.98 0.76 7.86
N THR A 66 7.89 -0.54 8.13
CA THR A 66 8.40 -1.58 7.23
C THR A 66 7.71 -1.53 5.87
N ALA A 67 6.39 -1.40 5.85
CA ALA A 67 5.62 -1.23 4.61
C ALA A 67 6.09 0.01 3.83
N LEU A 68 6.17 1.17 4.48
CA LEU A 68 6.65 2.41 3.85
C LEU A 68 8.08 2.26 3.27
N LEU A 69 9.01 1.65 4.02
CA LEU A 69 10.38 1.44 3.55
C LEU A 69 10.47 0.47 2.36
N SER A 70 9.59 -0.54 2.32
CA SER A 70 9.51 -1.49 1.21
C SER A 70 8.84 -0.94 -0.06
N TRP A 71 8.19 0.22 0.02
CA TRP A 71 7.47 0.80 -1.11
C TRP A 71 8.31 0.94 -2.38
N LYS A 72 9.55 1.43 -2.23
CA LYS A 72 10.48 1.64 -3.34
C LYS A 72 10.89 0.33 -4.02
N SER A 73 11.08 -0.76 -3.25
CA SER A 73 11.37 -2.07 -3.85
C SER A 73 10.14 -2.65 -4.55
N GLY A 74 8.93 -2.46 -3.99
CA GLY A 74 7.67 -2.81 -4.65
C GLY A 74 7.50 -2.14 -6.02
N CYS A 75 7.78 -0.84 -6.10
CA CYS A 75 7.75 -0.11 -7.37
C CYS A 75 8.71 -0.72 -8.42
N ARG A 76 9.94 -1.06 -8.01
CA ARG A 76 10.93 -1.69 -8.90
C ARG A 76 10.43 -3.04 -9.42
N ILE A 77 9.86 -3.87 -8.55
CA ILE A 77 9.32 -5.19 -8.92
C ILE A 77 8.25 -5.03 -10.01
N ILE A 78 7.35 -4.05 -9.88
CA ILE A 78 6.26 -3.85 -10.83
C ILE A 78 6.77 -3.34 -12.18
N VAL A 79 7.75 -2.43 -12.18
CA VAL A 79 8.43 -2.00 -13.42
C VAL A 79 9.06 -3.21 -14.14
N HIS A 80 9.78 -4.06 -13.42
CA HIS A 80 10.36 -5.28 -13.99
C HIS A 80 9.30 -6.24 -14.53
N LYS A 81 8.24 -6.52 -13.76
CA LYS A 81 7.14 -7.39 -14.21
C LYS A 81 6.46 -6.86 -15.46
N LYS A 82 6.26 -5.54 -15.57
CA LYS A 82 5.69 -4.90 -16.77
C LYS A 82 6.61 -5.04 -17.99
N ALA A 83 7.92 -4.83 -17.80
CA ALA A 83 8.91 -5.03 -18.86
C ALA A 83 8.95 -6.47 -19.37
N ILE A 84 8.92 -7.46 -18.48
CA ILE A 84 8.88 -8.89 -18.83
C ILE A 84 7.59 -9.22 -19.59
N ARG A 85 6.43 -8.76 -19.10
CA ARG A 85 5.14 -8.96 -19.78
C ARG A 85 5.14 -8.39 -21.20
N SER A 86 5.74 -7.21 -21.40
CA SER A 86 5.87 -6.60 -22.72
C SER A 86 6.76 -7.42 -23.66
N LYS A 87 7.88 -7.96 -23.15
CA LYS A 87 8.75 -8.86 -23.93
C LYS A 87 8.02 -10.14 -24.33
N LEU A 88 7.36 -10.81 -23.39
CA LEU A 88 6.59 -12.03 -23.67
C LEU A 88 5.47 -11.81 -24.70
N LYS A 89 4.76 -10.69 -24.63
CA LYS A 89 3.78 -10.33 -25.68
C LYS A 89 4.42 -10.16 -27.06
N LYS A 90 5.60 -9.53 -27.14
CA LYS A 90 6.34 -9.37 -28.40
C LYS A 90 6.74 -10.73 -28.98
N TYR A 91 7.28 -11.63 -28.15
CA TYR A 91 7.61 -12.99 -28.58
C TYR A 91 6.37 -13.78 -28.99
N SER A 92 5.29 -13.74 -28.21
CA SER A 92 4.04 -14.45 -28.54
C SER A 92 3.38 -13.96 -29.84
N LEU A 93 3.54 -12.68 -30.21
CA LEU A 93 3.10 -12.14 -31.50
C LEU A 93 3.97 -12.60 -32.67
N HIS A 94 5.24 -12.94 -32.46
CA HIS A 94 6.14 -13.46 -33.49
C HIS A 94 6.00 -14.98 -33.73
N PHE A 95 5.30 -15.70 -32.86
CA PHE A 95 5.08 -17.15 -32.96
C PHE A 95 3.63 -17.52 -33.33
N LYS A 96 2.79 -16.56 -33.75
CA LYS A 96 1.48 -16.83 -34.36
C LYS A 96 1.62 -16.82 -35.89
N HIS A 97 2.05 -17.94 -36.45
CA HIS A 97 1.90 -18.28 -37.86
C HIS A 97 1.28 -19.66 -37.96
#